data_AF-A0A7W3THZ4-F1
#
_entry.id   AF-A0A7W3THZ4-F1
#
_cell.length_a   1.000
_cell.length_b   1.000
_cell.length_c   1.000
_cell.angle_alpha   90.00
_cell.angle_beta   90.00
_cell.angle_gamma   90.00
#
_symmetry.space_group_name_H-M   'P 1'
#
loop_
_entity.id
_entity.type
_entity.pdbx_description
1 polymer ?
#
loop_
_entity_poly.entity_id
_entity_poly.type
_entity_poly.pdbx_seq_one_letter_code
_entity_poly.pdbx_strand_id
1 'polypeptide(L)'
;MCIRDSPYPMPGPDRLPANRVDWTPDPGRAVLLVHDLQNHFLSAFTTDAPPIPEMLHHIGRLRAVCAEVGIPVLYTAQPGGQSPEQRGLQQDFWGPGIPDDPRAAAIADAVAPGPDDTVVTKWKYGAFTRTDLDTRLRELGRDEVIITGVYAHIGVQVTACEAWMRDLRAFVVADAVADFSEVEHLGALTWTAGRCAGVTDTETLVRSLGKGAGDAGAGAGSAAPVVERLRADVADLLGEDPADLPVDENLADHGLDSIRLMSLLERWRVEYGVDLAFPDLAEEPVIERWAALLTPRP
;
A
#
# COMPACT_ATOMS: atom_id res chain seq x y z
N MET A 1 -27.15 -8.42 17.21
CA MET A 1 -27.00 -9.04 15.88
C MET A 1 -25.97 -10.16 16.05
N CYS A 2 -26.32 -11.42 15.75
CA CYS A 2 -25.40 -12.56 15.89
C CYS A 2 -25.32 -13.27 14.54
N ILE A 3 -24.59 -12.71 13.60
CA ILE A 3 -23.84 -13.57 12.70
C ILE A 3 -22.49 -13.69 13.39
N ARG A 4 -22.20 -14.87 13.94
CA ARG A 4 -20.82 -15.19 14.33
C ARG A 4 -20.10 -15.45 13.03
N ASP A 5 -19.15 -14.61 12.71
CA ASP A 5 -18.35 -14.77 11.50
C ASP A 5 -17.59 -16.09 11.61
N SER A 6 -17.70 -16.92 10.59
CA SER A 6 -17.02 -18.21 10.56
C SER A 6 -15.55 -17.96 10.22
N PRO A 7 -14.59 -18.55 10.96
CA PRO A 7 -13.18 -18.44 10.62
C PRO A 7 -12.91 -18.85 9.18
N TYR A 8 -12.00 -18.13 8.51
CA TYR A 8 -11.56 -18.43 7.15
C TYR A 8 -10.09 -18.01 6.98
N PRO A 9 -9.34 -18.65 6.06
CA PRO A 9 -7.93 -18.32 5.85
C PRO A 9 -7.77 -16.90 5.31
N MET A 10 -6.71 -16.21 5.73
CA MET A 10 -6.32 -14.94 5.13
C MET A 10 -5.98 -15.16 3.64
N PRO A 11 -6.40 -14.28 2.71
CA PRO A 11 -6.00 -14.39 1.31
C PRO A 11 -4.48 -14.25 1.15
N GLY A 12 -3.86 -15.25 0.53
CA GLY A 12 -2.45 -15.20 0.15
C GLY A 12 -2.20 -14.44 -1.16
N PRO A 13 -0.93 -14.23 -1.55
CA PRO A 13 -0.55 -13.52 -2.78
C PRO A 13 -1.16 -14.13 -4.06
N ASP A 14 -1.39 -15.44 -4.09
CA ASP A 14 -2.00 -16.18 -5.19
C ASP A 14 -3.49 -15.88 -5.39
N ARG A 15 -4.11 -15.22 -4.40
CA ARG A 15 -5.54 -14.87 -4.38
C ARG A 15 -5.78 -13.40 -4.67
N LEU A 16 -4.73 -12.61 -4.92
CA LEU A 16 -4.87 -11.19 -5.24
C LEU A 16 -5.52 -11.00 -6.63
N PRO A 17 -6.49 -10.08 -6.75
CA PRO A 17 -7.05 -9.73 -8.05
C PRO A 17 -6.02 -8.94 -8.88
N ALA A 18 -6.14 -9.03 -10.21
CA ALA A 18 -5.38 -8.14 -11.10
C ALA A 18 -5.86 -6.70 -10.95
N ASN A 19 -4.92 -5.79 -10.67
CA ASN A 19 -5.21 -4.36 -10.60
C ASN A 19 -5.49 -3.77 -11.98
N ARG A 20 -6.39 -2.79 -12.03
CA ARG A 20 -6.60 -1.93 -13.23
C ARG A 20 -5.55 -0.83 -13.38
N VAL A 21 -4.81 -0.56 -12.31
CA VAL A 21 -3.84 0.52 -12.19
C VAL A 21 -2.50 -0.06 -11.74
N ASP A 22 -1.41 0.62 -12.08
CA ASP A 22 -0.02 0.28 -11.79
C ASP A 22 0.61 1.22 -10.74
N TRP A 23 -0.24 1.86 -9.93
CA TRP A 23 0.23 2.79 -8.90
C TRP A 23 1.11 2.08 -7.87
N THR A 24 2.18 2.76 -7.47
CA THR A 24 3.03 2.37 -6.35
C THR A 24 2.92 3.43 -5.26
N PRO A 25 2.72 3.05 -3.99
CA PRO A 25 2.58 4.01 -2.90
C PRO A 25 3.90 4.74 -2.65
N ASP A 26 3.81 6.06 -2.49
CA ASP A 26 4.92 6.96 -2.20
C ASP A 26 4.90 7.37 -0.72
N PRO A 27 5.97 7.08 0.07
CA PRO A 27 6.04 7.48 1.47
C PRO A 27 5.84 8.98 1.73
N GLY A 28 6.19 9.85 0.79
CA GLY A 28 5.99 11.30 0.83
C GLY A 28 4.56 11.75 0.56
N ARG A 29 3.70 10.87 0.05
CA ARG A 29 2.32 11.16 -0.35
C ARG A 29 1.27 10.34 0.40
N ALA A 30 1.68 9.23 1.02
CA ALA A 30 0.79 8.30 1.69
C ALA A 30 0.47 8.67 3.13
N VAL A 31 -0.71 8.25 3.57
CA VAL A 31 -1.06 7.97 4.96
C VAL A 31 -1.45 6.51 5.13
N LEU A 32 -1.23 5.94 6.32
CA LEU A 32 -1.83 4.67 6.72
C LEU A 32 -3.14 4.93 7.45
N LEU A 33 -4.22 4.30 7.00
CA LEU A 33 -5.53 4.32 7.63
C LEU A 33 -5.84 2.96 8.27
N VAL A 34 -5.94 2.95 9.60
CA VAL A 34 -6.39 1.81 10.39
C VAL A 34 -7.89 1.95 10.64
N HIS A 35 -8.69 1.22 9.85
CA HIS A 35 -10.13 1.40 9.77
C HIS A 35 -10.89 0.56 10.81
N ASP A 36 -11.52 1.23 11.78
CA ASP A 36 -12.53 0.69 12.71
C ASP A 36 -12.10 -0.59 13.47
N LEU A 37 -10.83 -0.71 13.89
CA LEU A 37 -10.35 -1.84 14.71
C LEU A 37 -10.70 -1.71 16.21
N GLN A 38 -11.94 -1.32 16.48
CA GLN A 38 -12.47 -1.22 17.84
C GLN A 38 -12.88 -2.60 18.36
N ASN A 39 -12.73 -2.82 19.69
CA ASN A 39 -13.07 -4.08 20.33
C ASN A 39 -14.50 -4.54 20.04
N HIS A 40 -15.44 -3.60 19.90
CA HIS A 40 -16.82 -3.91 19.52
C HIS A 40 -16.92 -4.66 18.19
N PHE A 41 -16.22 -4.19 17.14
CA PHE A 41 -16.26 -4.83 15.82
C PHE A 41 -15.53 -6.17 15.84
N LEU A 42 -14.37 -6.23 16.49
CA LEU A 42 -13.62 -7.48 16.61
C LEU A 42 -14.37 -8.57 17.40
N SER A 43 -15.29 -8.19 18.28
CA SER A 43 -16.11 -9.16 19.04
C SER A 43 -17.11 -9.95 18.18
N ALA A 44 -17.35 -9.55 16.93
CA ALA A 44 -18.13 -10.33 15.98
C ALA A 44 -17.40 -11.60 15.50
N PHE A 45 -16.06 -11.61 15.60
CA PHE A 45 -15.20 -12.69 15.16
C PHE A 45 -14.85 -13.67 16.29
N THR A 46 -14.36 -14.84 15.88
CA THR A 46 -13.54 -15.71 16.76
C THR A 46 -12.11 -15.17 16.75
N THR A 47 -11.77 -14.33 17.72
CA THR A 47 -10.57 -13.48 17.68
C THR A 47 -9.23 -14.23 17.75
N ASP A 48 -9.23 -15.46 18.24
CA ASP A 48 -8.08 -16.37 18.29
C ASP A 48 -7.96 -17.27 17.04
N ALA A 49 -8.86 -17.12 16.07
CA ALA A 49 -8.86 -17.85 14.81
C ALA A 49 -8.68 -16.91 13.60
N PRO A 50 -8.18 -17.43 12.46
CA PRO A 50 -8.10 -16.66 11.22
C PRO A 50 -9.45 -16.01 10.84
N PRO A 51 -9.43 -14.79 10.27
CA PRO A 51 -8.25 -14.03 9.83
C PRO A 51 -7.64 -13.08 10.89
N ILE A 52 -8.21 -13.00 12.10
CA ILE A 52 -7.96 -11.86 13.02
C ILE A 52 -6.52 -11.76 13.55
N PRO A 53 -5.88 -12.83 14.08
CA PRO A 53 -4.51 -12.73 14.56
C PRO A 53 -3.52 -12.31 13.47
N GLU A 54 -3.71 -12.82 12.25
CA GLU A 54 -2.86 -12.52 11.11
C GLU A 54 -3.05 -11.08 10.62
N MET A 55 -4.30 -10.61 10.48
CA MET A 55 -4.59 -9.21 10.15
C MET A 55 -3.93 -8.25 11.14
N LEU A 56 -4.09 -8.50 12.44
CA LEU A 56 -3.52 -7.62 13.47
C LEU A 56 -1.99 -7.64 13.45
N HIS A 57 -1.38 -8.79 13.17
CA HIS A 57 0.06 -8.91 12.99
C HIS A 57 0.56 -8.06 11.80
N HIS A 58 -0.08 -8.19 10.64
CA HIS A 58 0.26 -7.42 9.44
C HIS A 58 0.08 -5.93 9.64
N ILE A 59 -1.03 -5.50 10.27
CA ILE A 59 -1.26 -4.08 10.59
C ILE A 59 -0.21 -3.55 11.57
N GLY A 60 0.17 -4.33 12.58
CA GLY A 60 1.27 -3.97 13.50
C GLY A 60 2.60 -3.77 12.76
N ARG A 61 2.92 -4.65 11.80
CA ARG A 61 4.11 -4.52 10.95
C ARG A 61 4.04 -3.28 10.06
N LEU A 62 2.91 -3.05 9.39
CA LEU A 62 2.72 -1.87 8.53
C LEU A 62 2.85 -0.58 9.31
N ARG A 63 2.30 -0.51 10.52
CA ARG A 63 2.47 0.65 11.40
C ARG A 63 3.93 0.92 11.73
N ALA A 64 4.70 -0.12 12.08
CA ALA A 64 6.12 0.02 12.37
C ALA A 64 6.89 0.57 11.16
N VAL A 65 6.66 -0.02 9.98
CA VAL A 65 7.30 0.43 8.73
C VAL A 65 6.88 1.86 8.38
N CYS A 66 5.59 2.20 8.48
CA CYS A 66 5.11 3.55 8.23
C CYS A 66 5.77 4.58 9.15
N ALA A 67 5.95 4.26 10.43
CA ALA A 67 6.67 5.12 11.36
C ALA A 67 8.15 5.31 10.97
N GLU A 68 8.83 4.24 10.53
CA GLU A 68 10.22 4.29 10.07
C GLU A 68 10.40 5.17 8.82
N VAL A 69 9.43 5.16 7.90
CA VAL A 69 9.50 5.90 6.62
C VAL A 69 8.74 7.23 6.64
N GLY A 70 8.23 7.67 7.79
CA GLY A 70 7.57 8.98 7.96
C GLY A 70 6.18 9.09 7.34
N ILE A 71 5.46 7.96 7.19
CA ILE A 71 4.05 7.92 6.79
C ILE A 71 3.17 8.13 8.04
N PRO A 72 2.32 9.18 8.08
CA PRO A 72 1.40 9.39 9.19
C PRO A 72 0.39 8.24 9.33
N VAL A 73 0.10 7.83 10.57
CA VAL A 73 -0.91 6.80 10.87
C VAL A 73 -2.17 7.46 11.42
N LEU A 74 -3.28 7.23 10.73
CA LEU A 74 -4.61 7.70 11.09
C LEU A 74 -5.50 6.50 11.41
N TYR A 75 -6.43 6.69 12.33
CA TYR A 75 -7.43 5.71 12.70
C TYR A 75 -8.82 6.27 12.44
N THR A 76 -9.76 5.37 12.18
CA THR A 76 -11.18 5.69 12.36
C THR A 76 -11.73 4.97 13.57
N ALA A 77 -12.55 5.67 14.35
CA ALA A 77 -13.26 5.09 15.48
C ALA A 77 -14.67 5.67 15.57
N GLN A 78 -15.69 4.82 15.61
CA GLN A 78 -17.05 5.26 15.89
C GLN A 78 -17.18 5.64 17.37
N PRO A 79 -17.91 6.74 17.68
CA PRO A 79 -18.21 7.04 19.07
C PRO A 79 -19.18 5.98 19.63
N GLY A 80 -18.95 5.60 20.89
CA GLY A 80 -19.91 4.80 21.67
C GLY A 80 -21.15 5.61 22.02
N GLY A 81 -22.28 4.94 22.23
CA GLY A 81 -23.48 5.57 22.77
C GLY A 81 -24.17 6.59 21.85
N GLN A 82 -24.06 6.41 20.53
CA GLN A 82 -24.71 7.31 19.56
C GLN A 82 -26.22 7.44 19.82
N SER A 83 -26.74 8.67 19.80
CA SER A 83 -28.19 8.89 19.78
C SER A 83 -28.81 8.35 18.47
N PRO A 84 -30.12 8.05 18.44
CA PRO A 84 -30.80 7.63 17.21
C PRO A 84 -30.58 8.61 16.03
N GLU A 85 -30.54 9.92 16.30
CA GLU A 85 -30.31 10.96 15.29
C GLU A 85 -28.88 10.92 14.74
N GLN A 86 -27.89 10.70 15.61
CA GLN A 86 -26.49 10.53 15.20
C GLN A 86 -26.30 9.24 14.38
N ARG A 87 -26.88 8.13 14.86
CA ARG A 87 -26.81 6.81 14.23
C ARG A 87 -27.49 6.79 12.86
N GLY A 88 -28.68 7.40 12.78
CA GLY A 88 -29.55 7.44 11.60
C GLY A 88 -29.89 6.04 11.08
N LEU A 89 -30.03 5.89 9.76
CA LEU A 89 -30.43 4.63 9.10
C LEU A 89 -29.52 3.42 9.38
N GLN A 90 -28.32 3.61 9.95
CA GLN A 90 -27.49 2.47 10.38
C GLN A 90 -28.18 1.64 11.45
N GLN A 91 -29.08 2.23 12.24
CA GLN A 91 -29.82 1.51 13.26
C GLN A 91 -30.73 0.43 12.67
N ASP A 92 -31.25 0.65 11.46
CA ASP A 92 -32.17 -0.26 10.80
C ASP A 92 -31.46 -1.54 10.34
N PHE A 93 -30.15 -1.44 10.06
CA PHE A 93 -29.31 -2.55 9.63
C PHE A 93 -28.54 -3.20 10.80
N TRP A 94 -27.98 -2.38 11.69
CA TRP A 94 -26.96 -2.80 12.67
C TRP A 94 -27.37 -2.55 14.12
N GLY A 95 -28.57 -2.04 14.36
CA GLY A 95 -29.02 -1.65 15.69
C GLY A 95 -28.24 -0.46 16.28
N PRO A 96 -28.20 -0.34 17.62
CA PRO A 96 -27.65 0.85 18.29
C PRO A 96 -26.14 1.04 18.06
N GLY A 97 -25.42 0.02 17.60
CA GLY A 97 -23.98 0.07 17.38
C GLY A 97 -23.17 -0.10 18.66
N ILE A 98 -22.07 0.63 18.76
CA ILE A 98 -21.15 0.56 19.90
C ILE A 98 -21.87 1.12 21.14
N PRO A 99 -21.93 0.36 22.26
CA PRO A 99 -22.49 0.87 23.50
C PRO A 99 -21.65 2.05 24.04
N ASP A 100 -22.22 2.81 24.98
CA ASP A 100 -21.47 3.80 25.76
C ASP A 100 -20.56 3.10 26.78
N ASP A 101 -19.55 2.38 26.27
CA ASP A 101 -18.59 1.60 27.02
C ASP A 101 -17.17 1.88 26.48
N PRO A 102 -16.25 2.39 27.33
CA PRO A 102 -14.90 2.71 26.89
C PRO A 102 -14.13 1.51 26.32
N ARG A 103 -14.35 0.30 26.84
CA ARG A 103 -13.63 -0.89 26.34
C ARG A 103 -14.14 -1.26 24.95
N ALA A 104 -15.44 -1.26 24.72
CA ALA A 104 -16.04 -1.54 23.43
C ALA A 104 -15.62 -0.51 22.36
N ALA A 105 -15.56 0.77 22.74
CA ALA A 105 -15.16 1.86 21.86
C ALA A 105 -13.64 1.98 21.65
N ALA A 106 -12.81 1.39 22.52
CA ALA A 106 -11.36 1.43 22.34
C ALA A 106 -10.91 0.61 21.12
N ILE A 107 -9.91 1.12 20.42
CA ILE A 107 -9.13 0.35 19.43
C ILE A 107 -8.42 -0.78 20.17
N ALA A 108 -8.32 -1.95 19.53
CA ALA A 108 -7.71 -3.13 20.12
C ALA A 108 -6.26 -2.90 20.54
N ASP A 109 -5.90 -3.42 21.72
CA ASP A 109 -4.60 -3.18 22.35
C ASP A 109 -3.41 -3.54 21.43
N ALA A 110 -3.57 -4.59 20.60
CA ALA A 110 -2.55 -5.06 19.66
C ALA A 110 -2.13 -4.01 18.61
N VAL A 111 -3.02 -3.06 18.31
CA VAL A 111 -2.82 -2.01 17.29
C VAL A 111 -3.25 -0.65 17.82
N ALA A 112 -3.15 -0.43 19.14
CA ALA A 112 -3.58 0.81 19.75
C ALA A 112 -2.82 2.02 19.17
N PRO A 113 -3.48 3.19 19.01
CA PRO A 113 -2.84 4.42 18.58
C PRO A 113 -1.66 4.81 19.48
N GLY A 114 -0.57 5.25 18.84
CA GLY A 114 0.54 5.91 19.51
C GLY A 114 0.22 7.37 19.85
N PRO A 115 1.13 8.07 20.56
CA PRO A 115 0.94 9.47 20.94
C PRO A 115 0.89 10.44 19.74
N ASP A 116 1.56 10.08 18.64
CA ASP A 116 1.63 10.90 17.42
C ASP A 116 0.58 10.52 16.38
N ASP A 117 -0.22 9.48 16.66
CA ASP A 117 -1.26 9.01 15.76
C ASP A 117 -2.54 9.83 15.91
N THR A 118 -3.28 9.97 14.81
CA THR A 118 -4.55 10.73 14.80
C THR A 118 -5.74 9.79 14.77
N VAL A 119 -6.73 10.00 15.65
CA VAL A 119 -8.00 9.28 15.63
C VAL A 119 -9.12 10.17 15.08
N VAL A 120 -9.71 9.76 13.96
CA VAL A 120 -10.83 10.43 13.30
C VAL A 120 -12.15 9.80 13.75
N THR A 121 -13.05 10.62 14.28
CA THR A 121 -14.40 10.16 14.67
C THR A 121 -15.20 9.74 13.44
N LYS A 122 -15.64 8.48 13.41
CA LYS A 122 -16.33 7.85 12.29
C LYS A 122 -17.84 7.83 12.48
N TRP A 123 -18.59 8.21 11.45
CA TRP A 123 -20.06 8.31 11.56
C TRP A 123 -20.84 7.40 10.59
N LYS A 124 -20.24 7.02 9.46
CA LYS A 124 -20.85 6.21 8.39
C LYS A 124 -19.83 5.21 7.85
N TYR A 125 -20.19 4.44 6.82
CA TYR A 125 -19.30 3.44 6.22
C TYR A 125 -18.03 4.06 5.62
N GLY A 126 -18.13 5.19 4.93
CA GLY A 126 -16.96 5.90 4.40
C GLY A 126 -16.22 6.70 5.47
N ALA A 127 -14.89 6.74 5.41
CA ALA A 127 -14.06 7.50 6.34
C ALA A 127 -14.06 9.00 6.10
N PHE A 128 -14.53 9.46 4.94
CA PHE A 128 -14.63 10.89 4.61
C PHE A 128 -16.02 11.47 4.91
N THR A 129 -17.04 10.61 5.02
CA THR A 129 -18.41 11.06 5.24
C THR A 129 -18.60 11.56 6.67
N ARG A 130 -18.87 12.88 6.80
CA ARG A 130 -19.09 13.60 8.08
C ARG A 130 -17.87 13.61 8.99
N THR A 131 -16.67 13.57 8.41
CA THR A 131 -15.41 13.65 9.15
C THR A 131 -14.57 14.82 8.64
N ASP A 132 -13.46 15.09 9.30
CA ASP A 132 -12.45 16.05 8.86
C ASP A 132 -11.27 15.38 8.14
N LEU A 133 -11.38 14.09 7.77
CA LEU A 133 -10.28 13.32 7.16
C LEU A 133 -9.71 14.01 5.91
N ASP A 134 -10.59 14.47 5.01
CA ASP A 134 -10.17 15.16 3.78
C ASP A 134 -9.33 16.42 4.06
N THR A 135 -9.69 17.15 5.12
CA THR A 135 -8.96 18.34 5.55
C THR A 135 -7.60 17.98 6.13
N ARG A 136 -7.55 16.93 6.96
CA ARG A 136 -6.29 16.42 7.53
C ARG A 136 -5.32 15.94 6.45
N LEU A 137 -5.80 15.21 5.45
CA LEU A 137 -4.95 14.76 4.33
C LEU A 137 -4.36 15.96 3.58
N ARG A 138 -5.17 16.98 3.29
CA ARG A 138 -4.73 18.22 2.64
C ARG A 138 -3.71 18.99 3.48
N GLU A 139 -3.91 19.08 4.79
CA GLU A 139 -2.96 19.73 5.72
C GLU A 139 -1.63 18.98 5.82
N LEU A 140 -1.66 17.65 5.74
CA LEU A 140 -0.46 16.82 5.71
C LEU A 140 0.23 16.81 4.33
N GLY A 141 -0.40 17.39 3.30
CA GLY A 141 0.09 17.34 1.92
C GLY A 141 0.07 15.93 1.32
N ARG A 142 -0.88 15.08 1.74
CA ARG A 142 -0.97 13.67 1.37
C ARG A 142 -2.17 13.40 0.48
N ASP A 143 -1.95 12.69 -0.62
CA ASP A 143 -2.97 12.34 -1.61
C ASP A 143 -3.06 10.82 -1.90
N GLU A 144 -2.41 10.01 -1.07
CA GLU A 144 -2.51 8.55 -1.10
C GLU A 144 -2.96 8.00 0.26
N VAL A 145 -3.83 6.99 0.26
CA VAL A 145 -4.39 6.37 1.47
C VAL A 145 -4.21 4.85 1.40
N ILE A 146 -3.39 4.31 2.29
CA ILE A 146 -3.23 2.87 2.51
C ILE A 146 -4.30 2.44 3.51
N ILE A 147 -5.20 1.54 3.14
CA ILE A 147 -6.39 1.18 3.93
C ILE A 147 -6.24 -0.24 4.46
N THR A 148 -6.39 -0.36 5.79
CA THR A 148 -6.37 -1.61 6.56
C THR A 148 -7.57 -1.66 7.51
N GLY A 149 -7.86 -2.82 8.09
CA GLY A 149 -8.87 -2.97 9.14
C GLY A 149 -10.17 -3.63 8.68
N VAL A 150 -11.30 -3.25 9.28
CA VAL A 150 -12.60 -3.95 9.08
C VAL A 150 -13.75 -2.99 8.78
N TYR A 151 -14.81 -3.43 8.09
CA TYR A 151 -14.92 -4.67 7.32
C TYR A 151 -14.60 -4.40 5.84
N ALA A 152 -13.96 -5.36 5.17
CA ALA A 152 -13.45 -5.18 3.81
C ALA A 152 -14.54 -4.69 2.83
N HIS A 153 -15.68 -5.36 2.73
CA HIS A 153 -16.76 -5.01 1.78
C HIS A 153 -17.65 -3.82 2.21
N ILE A 154 -17.53 -3.37 3.46
CA ILE A 154 -18.38 -2.29 4.01
C ILE A 154 -17.58 -1.00 4.11
N GLY A 155 -16.86 -0.83 5.21
CA GLY A 155 -16.22 0.44 5.54
C GLY A 155 -14.98 0.69 4.69
N VAL A 156 -14.14 -0.34 4.54
CA VAL A 156 -12.91 -0.28 3.75
C VAL A 156 -13.21 -0.01 2.29
N GLN A 157 -14.07 -0.82 1.65
CA GLN A 157 -14.45 -0.65 0.24
C GLN A 157 -15.12 0.70 -0.04
N VAL A 158 -16.05 1.15 0.81
CA VAL A 158 -16.69 2.47 0.64
C VAL A 158 -15.67 3.59 0.81
N THR A 159 -14.75 3.47 1.77
CA THR A 159 -13.67 4.45 1.96
C THR A 159 -12.73 4.52 0.76
N ALA A 160 -12.35 3.38 0.18
CA ALA A 160 -11.55 3.33 -1.04
C ALA A 160 -12.26 4.01 -2.23
N CYS A 161 -13.55 3.76 -2.40
CA CYS A 161 -14.37 4.44 -3.41
C CYS A 161 -14.47 5.95 -3.15
N GLU A 162 -14.67 6.36 -1.89
CA GLU A 162 -14.71 7.76 -1.50
C GLU A 162 -13.38 8.49 -1.75
N ALA A 163 -12.25 7.83 -1.49
CA ALA A 163 -10.92 8.35 -1.79
C ALA A 163 -10.76 8.59 -3.30
N TRP A 164 -11.11 7.59 -4.12
CA TRP A 164 -11.09 7.71 -5.58
C TRP A 164 -11.96 8.85 -6.10
N MET A 165 -13.18 9.01 -5.57
CA MET A 165 -14.07 10.13 -5.94
C MET A 165 -13.54 11.52 -5.54
N ARG A 166 -12.46 11.58 -4.75
CA ARG A 166 -11.78 12.79 -4.29
C ARG A 166 -10.39 12.96 -4.91
N ASP A 167 -10.10 12.20 -5.97
CA ASP A 167 -8.80 12.17 -6.65
C ASP A 167 -7.64 11.74 -5.73
N LEU A 168 -7.93 10.95 -4.69
CA LEU A 168 -6.93 10.32 -3.83
C LEU A 168 -6.66 8.89 -4.31
N ARG A 169 -5.40 8.45 -4.33
CA ARG A 169 -5.07 7.06 -4.65
C ARG A 169 -5.24 6.19 -3.42
N ALA A 170 -6.15 5.23 -3.48
CA ALA A 170 -6.34 4.25 -2.42
C ALA A 170 -5.52 2.98 -2.70
N PHE A 171 -4.96 2.41 -1.63
CA PHE A 171 -4.32 1.10 -1.63
C PHE A 171 -4.98 0.23 -0.56
N VAL A 172 -5.71 -0.82 -0.96
CA VAL A 172 -6.28 -1.78 0.01
C VAL A 172 -5.29 -2.92 0.21
N VAL A 173 -4.92 -3.18 1.46
CA VAL A 173 -3.93 -4.20 1.79
C VAL A 173 -4.65 -5.50 2.14
N ALA A 174 -4.65 -6.45 1.21
CA ALA A 174 -5.50 -7.64 1.20
C ALA A 174 -5.34 -8.53 2.43
N ASP A 175 -4.12 -8.71 2.92
CA ASP A 175 -3.81 -9.50 4.12
C ASP A 175 -3.87 -8.67 5.42
N ALA A 176 -4.19 -7.38 5.33
CA ALA A 176 -4.38 -6.48 6.46
C ALA A 176 -5.81 -5.90 6.50
N VAL A 177 -6.77 -6.62 5.92
CA VAL A 177 -8.21 -6.39 6.11
C VAL A 177 -8.90 -7.68 6.50
N ALA A 178 -10.09 -7.57 7.10
CA ALA A 178 -10.94 -8.72 7.36
C ALA A 178 -12.41 -8.38 7.12
N ASP A 179 -13.21 -9.44 6.99
CA ASP A 179 -14.61 -9.38 6.62
C ASP A 179 -15.41 -10.53 7.22
N PHE A 180 -16.74 -10.49 7.14
CA PHE A 180 -17.65 -11.50 7.69
C PHE A 180 -17.43 -12.92 7.11
N SER A 181 -16.98 -13.00 5.85
CA SER A 181 -16.65 -14.26 5.19
C SER A 181 -15.53 -14.08 4.15
N GLU A 182 -14.89 -15.19 3.76
CA GLU A 182 -13.91 -15.19 2.67
C GLU A 182 -14.49 -14.65 1.35
N VAL A 183 -15.76 -14.98 1.08
CA VAL A 183 -16.44 -14.55 -0.17
C VAL A 183 -16.61 -13.04 -0.21
N GLU A 184 -17.04 -12.44 0.90
CA GLU A 184 -17.18 -10.98 0.99
C GLU A 184 -15.82 -10.28 0.95
N HIS A 185 -14.82 -10.84 1.65
CA HIS A 185 -13.45 -10.36 1.62
C HIS A 185 -12.92 -10.32 0.17
N LEU A 186 -12.89 -11.46 -0.53
CA LEU A 186 -12.38 -11.54 -1.91
C LEU A 186 -13.23 -10.72 -2.89
N GLY A 187 -14.53 -10.63 -2.67
CA GLY A 187 -15.44 -9.78 -3.42
C GLY A 187 -15.06 -8.30 -3.32
N ALA A 188 -14.73 -7.83 -2.12
CA ALA A 188 -14.29 -6.46 -1.88
C ALA A 188 -12.96 -6.16 -2.56
N LEU A 189 -11.98 -7.07 -2.46
CA LEU A 189 -10.69 -6.93 -3.14
C LEU A 189 -10.87 -6.86 -4.66
N THR A 190 -11.63 -7.80 -5.23
CA THR A 190 -11.89 -7.84 -6.68
C THR A 190 -12.56 -6.56 -7.16
N TRP A 191 -13.55 -6.07 -6.40
CA TRP A 191 -14.25 -4.84 -6.77
C TRP A 191 -13.34 -3.61 -6.68
N THR A 192 -12.58 -3.46 -5.60
CA THR A 192 -11.70 -2.30 -5.39
C THR A 192 -10.58 -2.24 -6.43
N ALA A 193 -9.87 -3.36 -6.67
CA ALA A 193 -8.85 -3.48 -7.73
C ALA A 193 -9.38 -3.12 -9.13
N GLY A 194 -10.64 -3.46 -9.38
CA GLY A 194 -11.31 -3.23 -10.65
C GLY A 194 -11.89 -1.83 -10.84
N ARG A 195 -12.02 -1.03 -9.77
CA ARG A 195 -12.88 0.17 -9.78
C ARG A 195 -12.28 1.42 -9.15
N CYS A 196 -11.52 1.32 -8.06
CA CYS A 196 -11.18 2.52 -7.28
C CYS A 196 -9.87 2.47 -6.49
N ALA A 197 -9.16 1.35 -6.42
CA ALA A 197 -7.94 1.24 -5.63
C ALA A 197 -6.91 0.31 -6.28
N GLY A 198 -5.64 0.49 -5.93
CA GLY A 198 -4.67 -0.59 -6.02
C GLY A 198 -4.91 -1.58 -4.88
N VAL A 199 -4.84 -2.88 -5.17
CA VAL A 199 -4.83 -3.93 -4.15
C VAL A 199 -3.42 -4.52 -4.08
N THR A 200 -2.87 -4.57 -2.87
CA THR A 200 -1.54 -5.12 -2.57
C THR A 200 -1.62 -6.06 -1.37
N ASP A 201 -0.58 -6.84 -1.12
CA ASP A 201 -0.33 -7.49 0.16
C ASP A 201 0.72 -6.72 0.99
N THR A 202 0.86 -7.11 2.26
CA THR A 202 1.75 -6.48 3.23
C THR A 202 3.21 -6.58 2.83
N GLU A 203 3.68 -7.72 2.34
CA GLU A 203 5.08 -7.91 1.93
C GLU A 203 5.45 -7.07 0.71
N THR A 204 4.56 -7.01 -0.28
CA THR A 204 4.72 -6.18 -1.46
C THR A 204 4.70 -4.70 -1.10
N LEU A 205 3.79 -4.29 -0.21
CA LEU A 205 3.74 -2.91 0.27
C LEU A 205 5.02 -2.52 1.02
N VAL A 206 5.47 -3.33 1.98
CA VAL A 206 6.71 -3.07 2.75
C VAL A 206 7.91 -2.96 1.82
N ARG A 207 8.04 -3.84 0.81
CA ARG A 207 9.11 -3.76 -0.18
C ARG A 207 9.06 -2.46 -0.99
N SER A 208 7.87 -2.04 -1.43
CA SER A 208 7.68 -0.79 -2.18
C SER A 208 8.02 0.45 -1.33
N LEU A 209 7.60 0.47 -0.07
CA LEU A 209 7.90 1.57 0.86
C LEU A 209 9.40 1.63 1.22
N GLY A 210 10.06 0.47 1.35
CA GLY A 210 11.50 0.38 1.59
C GLY A 210 12.33 0.88 0.40
N LYS A 211 11.85 0.71 -0.83
CA LYS A 211 12.45 1.34 -2.03
C LYS A 211 12.22 2.87 -2.02
N GLY A 212 11.02 3.33 -1.63
CA GLY A 212 10.67 4.76 -1.59
C GLY A 212 11.36 5.56 -0.46
N ALA A 213 11.74 4.94 0.65
CA ALA A 213 12.47 5.60 1.74
C ALA A 213 13.90 6.01 1.36
N GLY A 214 14.46 5.41 0.29
CA GLY A 214 15.70 5.85 -0.34
C GLY A 214 15.54 7.09 -1.22
N ASP A 215 14.31 7.45 -1.59
CA ASP A 215 14.00 8.52 -2.55
C ASP A 215 13.32 9.75 -1.92
N ALA A 216 12.76 9.64 -0.70
CA ALA A 216 12.02 10.71 -0.03
C ALA A 216 12.89 11.85 0.59
N GLY A 217 14.17 11.93 0.21
CA GLY A 217 15.09 13.01 0.57
C GLY A 217 15.54 13.91 -0.58
N ALA A 218 15.11 13.66 -1.83
CA ALA A 218 15.63 14.35 -3.00
C ALA A 218 14.61 15.29 -3.66
N GLY A 219 14.12 16.26 -2.89
CA GLY A 219 13.64 17.55 -3.42
C GLY A 219 14.82 18.42 -3.90
N ALA A 220 15.63 17.86 -4.78
CA ALA A 220 16.75 18.41 -5.56
C ALA A 220 17.46 17.16 -6.11
N GLY A 221 17.60 17.04 -7.43
CA GLY A 221 18.02 15.79 -8.09
C GLY A 221 19.17 15.05 -7.39
N SER A 222 18.98 13.75 -7.16
CA SER A 222 20.03 12.81 -6.76
C SER A 222 19.77 11.52 -7.56
N ALA A 223 20.53 11.07 -8.54
CA ALA A 223 21.99 10.98 -8.69
C ALA A 223 22.68 10.08 -7.65
N ALA A 224 22.07 8.94 -7.29
CA ALA A 224 22.89 7.73 -7.37
C ALA A 224 23.32 7.60 -8.84
N PRO A 225 24.62 7.44 -9.16
CA PRO A 225 25.09 7.55 -10.54
C PRO A 225 24.29 6.59 -11.41
N VAL A 226 23.69 7.08 -12.51
CA VAL A 226 23.01 6.21 -13.49
C VAL A 226 23.87 4.99 -13.82
N VAL A 227 25.19 5.19 -13.87
CA VAL A 227 26.23 4.16 -13.97
C VAL A 227 26.08 3.01 -12.97
N GLU A 228 25.89 3.26 -11.67
CA GLU A 228 25.82 2.19 -10.65
C GLU A 228 24.57 1.33 -10.80
N ARG A 229 23.44 1.92 -11.21
CA ARG A 229 22.22 1.16 -11.50
C ARG A 229 22.39 0.27 -12.73
N LEU A 230 22.89 0.85 -13.82
CA LEU A 230 23.16 0.10 -15.04
C LEU A 230 24.18 -1.02 -14.78
N ARG A 231 25.19 -0.77 -13.94
CA ARG A 231 26.18 -1.76 -13.52
C ARG A 231 25.54 -2.92 -12.77
N ALA A 232 24.61 -2.65 -11.85
CA ALA A 232 23.89 -3.69 -11.13
C ALA A 232 23.01 -4.55 -12.05
N ASP A 233 22.33 -3.95 -13.04
CA ASP A 233 21.49 -4.69 -13.97
C ASP A 233 22.30 -5.60 -14.89
N VAL A 234 23.45 -5.10 -15.36
CA VAL A 234 24.38 -5.88 -16.17
C VAL A 234 24.97 -7.01 -15.33
N ALA A 235 25.35 -6.74 -14.07
CA ALA A 235 25.89 -7.75 -13.16
C ALA A 235 24.91 -8.90 -12.92
N ASP A 236 23.64 -8.58 -12.62
CA ASP A 236 22.57 -9.56 -12.41
C ASP A 236 22.39 -10.46 -13.65
N LEU A 237 22.46 -9.86 -14.83
CA LEU A 237 22.31 -10.58 -16.09
C LEU A 237 23.51 -11.47 -16.46
N LEU A 238 24.72 -11.00 -16.14
CA LEU A 238 25.96 -11.75 -16.36
C LEU A 238 26.20 -12.80 -15.27
N GLY A 239 25.55 -12.65 -14.11
CA GLY A 239 25.75 -13.49 -12.94
C GLY A 239 27.06 -13.14 -12.19
N GLU A 240 27.47 -11.87 -12.24
CA GLU A 240 28.71 -11.36 -11.66
C GLU A 240 28.44 -10.40 -10.49
N ASP A 241 29.46 -10.12 -9.68
CA ASP A 241 29.37 -9.07 -8.67
C ASP A 241 29.45 -7.70 -9.36
N PRO A 242 28.54 -6.75 -9.09
CA PRO A 242 28.62 -5.40 -9.64
C PRO A 242 29.99 -4.75 -9.44
N ALA A 243 30.68 -5.02 -8.33
CA ALA A 243 32.00 -4.45 -8.05
C ALA A 243 33.10 -4.90 -9.03
N ASP A 244 32.90 -6.02 -9.72
CA ASP A 244 33.87 -6.63 -10.63
C ASP A 244 33.69 -6.19 -12.10
N LEU A 245 32.57 -5.55 -12.45
CA LEU A 245 32.30 -5.13 -13.82
C LEU A 245 32.90 -3.75 -14.15
N PRO A 246 33.68 -3.59 -15.23
CA PRO A 246 34.16 -2.28 -15.64
C PRO A 246 33.03 -1.41 -16.20
N VAL A 247 33.11 -0.10 -15.96
CA VAL A 247 32.07 0.85 -16.40
C VAL A 247 32.42 1.57 -17.70
N ASP A 248 33.71 1.61 -18.03
CA ASP A 248 34.32 2.31 -19.17
C ASP A 248 34.84 1.35 -20.26
N GLU A 249 34.71 0.03 -20.06
CA GLU A 249 35.11 -0.99 -21.02
C GLU A 249 33.92 -1.57 -21.80
N ASN A 250 34.22 -2.23 -22.91
CA ASN A 250 33.25 -2.91 -23.75
C ASN A 250 32.76 -4.20 -23.09
N LEU A 251 31.48 -4.24 -22.71
CA LEU A 251 30.88 -5.38 -22.02
C LEU A 251 30.78 -6.65 -22.86
N ALA A 252 30.94 -6.59 -24.19
CA ALA A 252 31.01 -7.79 -25.01
C ALA A 252 32.24 -8.66 -24.64
N ASP A 253 33.34 -8.03 -24.20
CA ASP A 253 34.53 -8.71 -23.71
C ASP A 253 34.29 -9.38 -22.32
N HIS A 254 33.21 -8.97 -21.64
CA HIS A 254 32.74 -9.48 -20.35
C HIS A 254 31.49 -10.38 -20.50
N GLY A 255 31.25 -10.90 -21.70
CA GLY A 255 30.21 -11.90 -21.96
C GLY A 255 28.81 -11.34 -22.21
N LEU A 256 28.66 -10.03 -22.43
CA LEU A 256 27.40 -9.47 -22.89
C LEU A 256 27.17 -9.84 -24.37
N ASP A 257 26.08 -10.55 -24.64
CA ASP A 257 25.65 -10.93 -25.99
C ASP A 257 24.33 -10.25 -26.40
N SER A 258 23.92 -10.43 -27.66
CA SER A 258 22.70 -9.80 -28.19
C SER A 258 21.41 -10.26 -27.49
N ILE A 259 21.38 -11.47 -26.92
CA ILE A 259 20.20 -11.97 -26.20
C ILE A 259 20.08 -11.25 -24.87
N ARG A 260 21.20 -11.17 -24.15
CA ARG A 260 21.35 -10.44 -22.89
C ARG A 260 21.03 -8.96 -23.07
N LEU A 261 21.56 -8.32 -24.11
CA LEU A 261 21.28 -6.92 -24.42
C LEU A 261 19.79 -6.67 -24.74
N MET A 262 19.11 -7.61 -25.40
CA MET A 262 17.65 -7.54 -25.59
C MET A 262 16.87 -7.69 -24.28
N SER A 263 17.33 -8.55 -23.36
CA SER A 263 16.75 -8.68 -22.02
C SER A 263 16.92 -7.40 -21.19
N LEU A 264 18.06 -6.71 -21.29
CA LEU A 264 18.26 -5.40 -20.65
C LEU A 264 17.31 -4.36 -21.22
N LEU A 265 17.15 -4.29 -22.53
CA LEU A 265 16.23 -3.34 -23.17
C LEU A 265 14.78 -3.55 -22.73
N GLU A 266 14.32 -4.79 -22.69
CA GLU A 266 12.97 -5.10 -22.21
C GLU A 266 12.81 -4.76 -20.73
N ARG A 267 13.79 -5.11 -19.90
CA ARG A 267 13.82 -4.76 -18.47
C ARG A 267 13.75 -3.25 -18.28
N TRP A 268 14.62 -2.48 -18.95
CA TRP A 268 14.69 -1.02 -18.79
C TRP A 268 13.46 -0.30 -19.34
N ARG A 269 12.82 -0.82 -20.40
CA ARG A 269 11.53 -0.29 -20.88
C ARG A 269 10.44 -0.45 -19.83
N VAL A 270 10.40 -1.60 -19.16
CA VAL A 270 9.38 -1.91 -18.14
C VAL A 270 9.68 -1.19 -16.82
N GLU A 271 10.94 -1.21 -16.38
CA GLU A 271 11.35 -0.74 -15.05
C GLU A 271 11.68 0.75 -15.01
N TYR A 272 12.25 1.30 -16.09
CA TYR A 272 12.70 2.70 -16.16
C TYR A 272 11.93 3.54 -17.18
N GLY A 273 11.01 2.94 -17.95
CA GLY A 273 10.19 3.68 -18.93
C GLY A 273 10.98 4.32 -20.07
N VAL A 274 12.16 3.77 -20.39
CA VAL A 274 13.09 4.37 -21.38
C VAL A 274 12.72 3.96 -22.80
N ASP A 275 12.76 4.92 -23.73
CA ASP A 275 12.54 4.67 -25.16
C ASP A 275 13.87 4.44 -25.89
N LEU A 276 14.55 3.35 -25.53
CA LEU A 276 15.79 2.90 -26.16
C LEU A 276 15.53 1.75 -27.13
N ALA A 277 16.26 1.72 -28.23
CA ALA A 277 16.28 0.65 -29.22
C ALA A 277 17.60 -0.13 -29.15
N PHE A 278 17.62 -1.33 -29.74
CA PHE A 278 18.80 -2.18 -29.78
C PHE A 278 20.08 -1.49 -30.29
N PRO A 279 20.05 -0.71 -31.38
CA PRO A 279 21.24 -0.01 -31.87
C PRO A 279 21.83 0.97 -30.85
N ASP A 280 20.99 1.61 -30.03
CA ASP A 280 21.43 2.62 -29.06
C ASP A 280 22.37 2.02 -28.00
N LEU A 281 22.25 0.72 -27.73
CA LEU A 281 23.12 0.02 -26.79
C LEU A 281 24.19 -0.83 -27.49
N ALA A 282 23.88 -1.41 -28.65
CA ALA A 282 24.75 -2.36 -29.32
C ALA A 282 25.96 -1.70 -30.02
N GLU A 283 25.87 -0.42 -30.38
CA GLU A 283 26.98 0.30 -31.01
C GLU A 283 28.15 0.53 -30.04
N GLU A 284 27.84 0.93 -28.81
CA GLU A 284 28.83 1.18 -27.75
C GLU A 284 28.35 0.52 -26.45
N PRO A 285 28.62 -0.79 -26.25
CA PRO A 285 28.14 -1.53 -25.07
C PRO A 285 29.00 -1.23 -23.82
N VAL A 286 28.99 0.03 -23.40
CA VAL A 286 29.78 0.57 -22.30
C VAL A 286 28.83 1.27 -21.33
N ILE A 287 28.92 0.95 -20.04
CA ILE A 287 27.98 1.43 -19.01
C ILE A 287 27.96 2.96 -18.94
N GLU A 288 29.11 3.61 -18.98
CA GLU A 288 29.20 5.08 -18.98
C GLU A 288 28.52 5.72 -20.20
N ARG A 289 28.56 5.07 -21.36
CA ARG A 289 27.92 5.57 -22.60
C ARG A 289 26.41 5.45 -22.52
N TRP A 290 25.92 4.33 -22.03
CA TRP A 290 24.49 4.13 -21.78
C TRP A 290 23.95 5.08 -20.71
N ALA A 291 24.75 5.37 -19.68
CA ALA A 291 24.39 6.35 -18.66
C ALA A 291 24.16 7.75 -19.26
N ALA A 292 24.94 8.15 -20.26
CA ALA A 292 24.76 9.42 -20.96
C ALA A 292 23.46 9.47 -21.80
N LEU A 293 23.00 8.33 -22.33
CA LEU A 293 21.72 8.23 -23.05
C LEU A 293 20.51 8.35 -22.11
N LEU A 294 20.68 7.92 -20.87
CA LEU A 294 19.63 7.86 -19.85
C LEU A 294 19.61 9.06 -18.89
N THR A 295 20.58 9.95 -19.01
CA THR A 295 20.62 11.20 -18.23
C THR A 295 19.90 12.31 -19.01
N PRO A 296 18.92 13.02 -18.42
CA PRO A 296 18.28 14.16 -19.08
C PRO A 296 19.34 15.20 -19.48
N ARG A 297 19.34 15.64 -20.74
CA ARG A 297 20.13 16.83 -21.12
C ARG A 297 19.52 18.07 -20.45
N PRO A 298 20.36 18.98 -19.93
CA PRO A 298 19.88 20.18 -19.24
C PRO A 298 19.03 21.10 -20.12
#